data_AF-A0A2Z6MY15-F1
#
_entry.id   AF-A0A2Z6MY15-F1
#
_cell.length_a   1.000
_cell.length_b   1.000
_cell.length_c   1.000
_cell.angle_alpha   90.00
_cell.angle_beta   90.00
_cell.angle_gamma   90.00
#
_symmetry.space_group_name_H-M   'P 1'
#
loop_
_entity.id
_entity.type
_entity.pdbx_description
1 polymer ?
#
loop_
_entity_poly.entity_id
_entity_poly.type
_entity_poly.pdbx_seq_one_letter_code
_entity_poly.pdbx_strand_id
1 'polypeptide(L)'
;MAASSSTFFARDSLRFNTSSFQTLHRRRGSRFIVRAGTDFYTVLGVSKNSTKAEIKTAYRKLARNYHPDVNKEPGAEEKFKEISNAYEVLSDDEKRSIYDKYGEAGLKGQGMGMGDFSNPFDLFETLFEGMGGGMGSRGSWNGAVDGEDERGGAPGDLFVILEVIPDPVLKREDTNILYSCKVSYIDAILGTTIKVPTVDGMVDLKIPSGTQPGSTLVMAKKGVPLLNKKNMRGDQMVRVQVEIPKKLSSDERKLIEELSELSKGGKTAASRR
;
A
#
# COMPACT_ATOMS: atom_id res chain seq x y z
N MET A 1 -11.11 -75.63 28.52
CA MET A 1 -11.42 -75.31 29.93
C MET A 1 -10.62 -74.08 30.36
N ALA A 2 -11.12 -73.34 31.36
CA ALA A 2 -10.54 -72.20 32.12
C ALA A 2 -9.04 -71.86 31.90
N ALA A 3 -8.66 -70.60 31.61
CA ALA A 3 -8.44 -69.47 32.56
C ALA A 3 -7.15 -69.65 33.41
N SER A 4 -6.36 -68.64 33.83
CA SER A 4 -6.67 -67.25 34.20
C SER A 4 -5.44 -66.30 34.14
N SER A 5 -5.68 -65.03 34.46
CA SER A 5 -4.80 -64.09 35.20
C SER A 5 -3.47 -63.61 34.58
N SER A 6 -3.54 -62.39 34.05
CA SER A 6 -2.45 -61.41 33.92
C SER A 6 -2.02 -60.80 35.27
N THR A 7 -0.72 -60.53 35.49
CA THR A 7 -0.26 -59.47 36.43
C THR A 7 1.26 -59.20 36.37
N PHE A 8 1.65 -57.93 36.07
CA PHE A 8 2.93 -57.25 36.44
C PHE A 8 4.28 -57.89 36.01
N PHE A 9 5.44 -57.24 35.94
CA PHE A 9 5.89 -55.83 35.93
C PHE A 9 6.68 -55.62 34.59
N ALA A 10 7.23 -54.48 34.17
CA ALA A 10 7.51 -53.22 34.84
C ALA A 10 7.25 -51.99 33.93
N ARG A 11 7.89 -50.85 34.25
CA ARG A 11 8.11 -49.67 33.39
C ARG A 11 9.61 -49.36 33.45
N ASP A 12 10.20 -48.91 32.36
CA ASP A 12 11.41 -48.08 32.44
C ASP A 12 11.08 -46.64 32.03
N SER A 13 11.62 -45.68 32.78
CA SER A 13 11.10 -44.30 32.83
C SER A 13 12.14 -43.30 32.34
N LEU A 14 12.07 -42.94 31.07
CA LEU A 14 12.85 -41.83 30.52
C LEU A 14 12.39 -40.51 31.15
N ARG A 15 13.26 -39.95 31.98
CA ARG A 15 13.05 -38.67 32.67
C ARG A 15 13.20 -37.51 31.69
N PHE A 16 12.07 -37.00 31.18
CA PHE A 16 12.08 -35.71 30.49
C PHE A 16 12.13 -34.57 31.51
N ASN A 17 13.09 -33.68 31.32
CA ASN A 17 13.39 -32.57 32.23
C ASN A 17 12.32 -31.47 32.09
N THR A 18 11.51 -31.26 33.12
CA THR A 18 10.45 -30.24 33.14
C THR A 18 10.99 -28.89 33.62
N SER A 19 11.60 -28.12 32.71
CA SER A 19 11.93 -26.72 32.99
C SER A 19 10.69 -25.82 32.84
N SER A 20 10.00 -25.61 33.96
CA SER A 20 9.23 -24.40 34.31
C SER A 20 8.60 -23.61 33.15
N PHE A 21 7.30 -23.85 32.92
CA PHE A 21 6.46 -22.95 32.12
C PHE A 21 6.35 -21.58 32.79
N GLN A 22 7.15 -20.61 32.35
CA GLN A 22 6.93 -19.21 32.72
C GLN A 22 5.75 -18.67 31.91
N THR A 23 4.67 -18.34 32.61
CA THR A 23 3.44 -17.79 32.04
C THR A 23 3.67 -16.38 31.50
N LEU A 24 4.04 -16.31 30.21
CA LEU A 24 4.04 -15.06 29.46
C LEU A 24 2.64 -14.45 29.51
N HIS A 25 2.54 -13.30 30.17
CA HIS A 25 1.28 -12.61 30.36
C HIS A 25 0.77 -12.15 28.99
N ARG A 26 -0.35 -12.76 28.56
CA ARG A 26 -1.09 -12.43 27.34
C ARG A 26 -1.73 -11.04 27.46
N ARG A 27 -0.91 -9.98 27.45
CA ARG A 27 -1.42 -8.62 27.26
C ARG A 27 -2.11 -8.57 25.90
N ARG A 28 -3.40 -8.28 25.97
CA ARG A 28 -4.35 -8.29 24.86
C ARG A 28 -4.03 -7.12 23.94
N GLY A 29 -3.05 -7.31 23.05
CA GLY A 29 -2.68 -6.32 22.04
C GLY A 29 -3.92 -5.93 21.23
N SER A 30 -4.29 -4.66 21.31
CA SER A 30 -5.30 -4.07 20.45
C SER A 30 -4.80 -4.17 19.02
N ARG A 31 -5.43 -5.05 18.24
CA ARG A 31 -5.15 -5.23 16.82
C ARG A 31 -5.51 -3.94 16.09
N PHE A 32 -4.55 -3.03 15.94
CA PHE A 32 -4.71 -1.78 15.20
C PHE A 32 -4.89 -2.12 13.72
N ILE A 33 -6.15 -2.29 13.31
CA ILE A 33 -6.53 -2.28 11.91
C ILE A 33 -6.33 -0.83 11.46
N VAL A 34 -5.38 -0.61 10.56
CA VAL A 34 -5.29 0.65 9.83
C VAL A 34 -6.52 0.72 8.93
N ARG A 35 -7.60 1.30 9.45
CA ARG A 35 -8.65 1.88 8.62
C ARG A 35 -7.97 2.98 7.83
N ALA A 36 -7.97 2.87 6.50
CA ALA A 36 -7.67 4.02 5.66
C ALA A 36 -8.62 5.15 6.09
N GLY A 37 -8.06 6.33 6.38
CA GLY A 37 -8.85 7.49 6.75
C GLY A 37 -9.90 7.78 5.68
N THR A 38 -11.07 8.24 6.09
CA THR A 38 -12.14 8.63 5.18
C THR A 38 -11.64 9.72 4.24
N ASP A 39 -11.55 9.39 2.96
CA ASP A 39 -11.09 10.30 1.91
C ASP A 39 -12.01 11.54 1.87
N PHE A 40 -11.46 12.75 1.85
CA PHE A 40 -12.24 13.99 1.90
C PHE A 40 -13.26 14.10 0.75
N TYR A 41 -12.97 13.50 -0.41
CA TYR A 41 -13.94 13.39 -1.50
C TYR A 41 -15.15 12.51 -1.11
N THR A 42 -14.93 11.44 -0.35
CA THR A 42 -16.00 10.56 0.18
C THR A 42 -16.78 11.21 1.32
N VAL A 43 -16.13 12.01 2.18
CA VAL A 43 -16.78 12.79 3.24
C VAL A 43 -17.77 13.80 2.66
N LEU A 44 -17.38 14.50 1.58
CA LEU A 44 -18.27 15.44 0.87
C LEU A 44 -19.23 14.77 -0.13
N GLY A 45 -19.07 13.47 -0.41
CA GLY A 45 -19.90 12.74 -1.38
C GLY A 45 -19.72 13.21 -2.83
N VAL A 46 -18.50 13.62 -3.21
CA VAL A 46 -18.15 14.16 -4.54
C VAL A 46 -17.04 13.35 -5.22
N SER A 47 -16.86 13.55 -6.53
CA SER A 47 -15.81 12.88 -7.29
C SER A 47 -14.45 13.56 -7.11
N LYS A 48 -13.36 12.82 -7.26
CA LYS A 48 -12.00 13.40 -7.29
C LYS A 48 -11.81 14.41 -8.41
N ASN A 49 -12.58 14.25 -9.49
CA ASN A 49 -12.58 15.16 -10.64
C ASN A 49 -13.60 16.31 -10.50
N SER A 50 -14.31 16.45 -9.37
CA SER A 50 -15.33 17.48 -9.20
C SER A 50 -14.75 18.90 -9.19
N THR A 51 -15.51 19.82 -9.77
CA THR A 51 -15.18 21.25 -9.80
C THR A 51 -15.34 21.89 -8.43
N LYS A 52 -14.67 23.04 -8.19
CA LYS A 52 -14.83 23.81 -6.95
C LYS A 52 -16.29 24.20 -6.67
N ALA A 53 -17.08 24.43 -7.72
CA ALA A 53 -18.50 24.77 -7.60
C ALA A 53 -19.33 23.58 -7.06
N GLU A 54 -19.05 22.35 -7.52
CA GLU A 54 -19.66 21.12 -6.98
C GLU A 54 -19.26 20.89 -5.53
N ILE A 55 -17.97 20.99 -5.21
CA ILE A 55 -17.42 20.82 -3.86
C ILE A 55 -18.09 21.80 -2.88
N LYS A 56 -18.17 23.09 -3.25
CA LYS A 56 -18.86 24.15 -2.49
C LYS A 56 -20.37 23.90 -2.35
N THR A 57 -21.00 23.30 -3.36
CA THR A 57 -22.43 22.96 -3.33
C THR A 57 -22.71 21.76 -2.43
N ALA A 58 -21.85 20.74 -2.45
CA ALA A 58 -21.92 19.57 -1.58
C ALA A 58 -21.71 19.96 -0.11
N TYR A 59 -20.65 20.73 0.19
CA TYR A 59 -20.41 21.29 1.52
C TYR A 59 -21.64 22.04 2.05
N ARG A 60 -22.22 22.97 1.26
CA ARG A 60 -23.41 23.73 1.67
C ARG A 60 -24.65 22.86 1.95
N LYS A 61 -24.80 21.71 1.29
CA LYS A 61 -25.89 20.76 1.57
C LYS A 61 -25.63 20.01 2.87
N LEU A 62 -24.41 19.50 3.06
CA LEU A 62 -24.04 18.72 4.24
C LEU A 62 -23.97 19.57 5.51
N ALA A 63 -23.38 20.78 5.44
CA ALA A 63 -23.31 21.71 6.56
C ALA A 63 -24.70 22.10 7.08
N ARG A 64 -25.71 22.24 6.21
CA ARG A 64 -27.11 22.49 6.61
C ARG A 64 -27.81 21.28 7.23
N ASN A 65 -27.33 20.06 6.99
CA ASN A 65 -27.92 18.83 7.54
C ASN A 65 -27.27 18.40 8.87
N TYR A 66 -26.06 18.89 9.15
CA TYR A 66 -25.25 18.54 10.32
C TYR A 66 -24.88 19.76 11.19
N HIS A 67 -25.49 20.93 10.97
CA HIS A 67 -25.27 22.10 11.83
C HIS A 67 -25.73 21.80 13.27
N PRO A 68 -24.97 22.17 14.32
CA PRO A 68 -25.32 21.84 15.72
C PRO A 68 -26.70 22.37 16.14
N ASP A 69 -27.15 23.50 15.61
CA ASP A 69 -28.48 24.05 15.95
C ASP A 69 -29.65 23.25 15.37
N VAL A 70 -29.46 22.65 14.17
CA VAL A 70 -30.53 21.98 13.41
C VAL A 70 -30.50 20.46 13.57
N ASN A 71 -29.34 19.88 13.89
CA ASN A 71 -29.17 18.45 14.11
C ASN A 71 -28.42 18.20 15.43
N LYS A 72 -29.13 17.58 16.38
CA LYS A 72 -28.68 17.33 17.76
C LYS A 72 -28.45 15.85 18.03
N GLU A 73 -28.28 15.04 16.99
CA GLU A 73 -27.93 13.62 17.12
C GLU A 73 -26.50 13.45 17.65
N PRO A 74 -26.24 12.44 18.52
CA PRO A 74 -24.89 12.12 18.95
C PRO A 74 -24.03 11.71 17.73
N GLY A 75 -22.96 12.46 17.49
CA GLY A 75 -22.07 12.29 16.32
C GLY A 75 -22.41 13.18 15.12
N ALA A 76 -23.44 14.04 15.17
CA ALA A 76 -23.67 15.06 14.13
C ALA A 76 -22.54 16.11 14.11
N GLU A 77 -22.07 16.52 15.30
CA GLU A 77 -20.96 17.47 15.48
C GLU A 77 -19.63 16.92 14.92
N GLU A 78 -19.34 15.64 15.14
CA GLU A 78 -18.14 14.96 14.61
C GLU A 78 -18.14 14.98 13.08
N LYS A 79 -19.27 14.60 12.46
CA LYS A 79 -19.45 14.67 11.00
C LYS A 79 -19.31 16.11 10.49
N PHE A 80 -19.84 17.10 11.21
CA PHE A 80 -19.71 18.51 10.82
C PHE A 80 -18.24 18.99 10.82
N LYS A 81 -17.44 18.55 11.80
CA LYS A 81 -15.99 18.81 11.84
C LYS A 81 -15.27 18.14 10.66
N GLU A 82 -15.60 16.89 10.34
CA GLU A 82 -15.05 16.18 9.17
C GLU A 82 -15.42 16.87 7.84
N ILE A 83 -16.69 17.25 7.67
CA ILE A 83 -17.21 17.97 6.48
C ILE A 83 -16.50 19.32 6.31
N SER A 84 -16.25 20.05 7.40
CA SER A 84 -15.58 21.35 7.38
C SER A 84 -14.11 21.23 7.00
N ASN A 85 -13.38 20.29 7.61
CA ASN A 85 -11.98 19.98 7.28
C ASN A 85 -11.84 19.56 5.80
N ALA A 86 -12.72 18.66 5.33
CA ALA A 86 -12.75 18.23 3.93
C ALA A 86 -12.97 19.40 2.95
N TYR A 87 -13.82 20.38 3.30
CA TYR A 87 -14.02 21.57 2.47
C TYR A 87 -12.82 22.53 2.50
N GLU A 88 -12.18 22.73 3.65
CA GLU A 88 -10.99 23.57 3.76
C GLU A 88 -9.88 23.09 2.81
N VAL A 89 -9.58 21.78 2.84
CA VAL A 89 -8.54 21.17 2.01
C VAL A 89 -8.90 21.16 0.52
N LEU A 90 -10.16 20.89 0.17
CA LEU A 90 -10.58 20.73 -1.23
C LEU A 90 -11.02 22.04 -1.93
N SER A 91 -11.17 23.14 -1.18
CA SER A 91 -11.53 24.46 -1.74
C SER A 91 -10.32 25.24 -2.26
N ASP A 92 -9.17 25.06 -1.62
CA ASP A 92 -7.88 25.66 -1.97
C ASP A 92 -7.11 24.77 -2.97
N ASP A 93 -6.50 25.36 -4.01
CA ASP A 93 -5.82 24.58 -5.05
C ASP A 93 -4.48 23.99 -4.58
N GLU A 94 -3.77 24.68 -3.67
CA GLU A 94 -2.50 24.21 -3.16
C GLU A 94 -2.72 23.09 -2.14
N LYS A 95 -3.65 23.26 -1.19
CA LYS A 95 -4.03 22.21 -0.23
C LYS A 95 -4.59 20.97 -0.94
N ARG A 96 -5.47 21.15 -1.94
CA ARG A 96 -5.97 20.04 -2.78
C ARG A 96 -4.83 19.34 -3.52
N SER A 97 -3.93 20.09 -4.13
CA SER A 97 -2.76 19.56 -4.85
C SER A 97 -1.79 18.79 -3.95
N ILE A 98 -1.62 19.21 -2.69
CA ILE A 98 -0.83 18.49 -1.68
C ILE A 98 -1.56 17.21 -1.25
N TYR A 99 -2.86 17.30 -0.96
CA TYR A 99 -3.70 16.17 -0.57
C TYR A 99 -3.77 15.08 -1.66
N ASP A 100 -3.98 15.47 -2.92
CA ASP A 100 -4.05 14.54 -4.05
C ASP A 100 -2.71 13.81 -4.31
N LYS A 101 -1.57 14.39 -3.90
CA LYS A 101 -0.22 13.81 -4.05
C LYS A 101 0.23 12.95 -2.86
N TYR A 102 -0.15 13.34 -1.64
CA TYR A 102 0.45 12.82 -0.40
C TYR A 102 -0.58 12.38 0.66
N GLY A 103 -1.88 12.55 0.39
CA GLY A 103 -2.96 12.32 1.35
C GLY A 103 -2.91 13.27 2.55
N GLU A 104 -3.67 12.93 3.59
CA GLU A 104 -3.73 13.69 4.84
C GLU A 104 -2.36 13.87 5.52
N ALA A 105 -1.45 12.90 5.33
CA ALA A 105 -0.07 12.95 5.85
C ALA A 105 0.74 14.11 5.24
N GLY A 106 0.46 14.51 3.99
CA GLY A 106 1.11 15.66 3.34
C GLY A 106 0.75 16.99 3.99
N LEU A 107 -0.49 17.13 4.47
CA LEU A 107 -0.99 18.35 5.11
C LEU A 107 -0.42 18.54 6.53
N LYS A 108 -0.11 17.43 7.23
CA LYS A 108 0.49 17.44 8.57
C LYS A 108 2.02 17.56 8.58
N GLY A 109 2.67 17.29 7.44
CA GLY A 109 4.14 17.18 7.34
C GLY A 109 4.88 18.43 6.85
N GLN A 110 4.16 19.48 6.43
CA GLN A 110 4.75 20.70 5.88
C GLN A 110 4.34 21.89 6.76
N GLY A 111 5.32 22.56 7.36
CA GLY A 111 5.14 23.66 8.31
C GLY A 111 4.61 24.97 7.71
N MET A 112 3.53 24.92 6.94
CA MET A 112 2.63 26.05 6.80
C MET A 112 1.77 26.12 8.06
N GLY A 113 1.77 27.27 8.73
CA GLY A 113 1.14 27.43 10.03
C GLY A 113 -0.35 27.14 9.99
N MET A 114 -0.75 25.99 10.55
CA MET A 114 -2.09 25.81 11.05
C MET A 114 -2.21 26.74 12.27
N GLY A 115 -2.88 27.89 12.10
CA GLY A 115 -3.26 28.72 13.23
C GLY A 115 -4.07 27.88 14.21
N ASP A 116 -3.90 28.13 15.51
CA ASP A 116 -4.62 27.42 16.58
C ASP A 116 -6.13 27.45 16.32
N PHE A 117 -6.68 26.29 15.94
CA PHE A 117 -8.08 26.15 15.52
C PHE A 117 -8.93 25.51 16.61
N SER A 118 -8.84 26.05 17.82
CA SER A 118 -9.61 25.60 18.97
C SER A 118 -11.13 25.83 18.83
N ASN A 119 -11.60 26.72 17.93
CA ASN A 119 -13.03 26.87 17.58
C ASN A 119 -13.29 27.12 16.08
N PRO A 120 -13.88 26.17 15.33
CA PRO A 120 -14.24 26.36 13.91
C PRO A 120 -15.33 27.41 13.62
N PHE A 121 -16.02 27.92 14.66
CA PHE A 121 -17.11 28.88 14.51
C PHE A 121 -16.59 30.30 14.18
N ASP A 122 -15.49 30.72 14.81
CA ASP A 122 -14.91 32.06 14.66
C ASP A 122 -14.35 32.33 13.24
N LEU A 123 -13.94 31.27 12.52
CA LEU A 123 -13.53 31.38 11.11
C LEU A 123 -14.70 31.65 10.16
N PHE A 124 -15.86 31.10 10.51
CA PHE A 124 -17.06 31.27 9.70
C PHE A 124 -17.63 32.68 9.87
N GLU A 125 -17.59 33.23 11.08
CA GLU A 125 -17.94 34.64 11.30
C GLU A 125 -16.94 35.59 10.63
N THR A 126 -15.62 35.44 10.82
CA THR A 126 -14.64 36.33 10.17
C THR A 126 -14.69 36.32 8.63
N LEU A 127 -15.06 35.21 7.99
CA LEU A 127 -15.25 35.14 6.54
C LEU A 127 -16.60 35.71 6.06
N PHE A 128 -17.62 35.78 6.92
CA PHE A 128 -18.97 36.25 6.59
C PHE A 128 -19.23 37.70 7.02
N GLU A 129 -18.69 38.16 8.15
CA GLU A 129 -18.62 39.57 8.56
C GLU A 129 -17.68 40.41 7.68
N GLY A 130 -16.74 39.78 6.96
CA GLY A 130 -15.85 40.45 6.00
C GLY A 130 -16.55 41.19 4.85
N MET A 131 -17.89 41.09 4.74
CA MET A 131 -18.74 41.84 3.81
C MET A 131 -19.66 42.85 4.53
N GLY A 132 -19.38 43.20 5.79
CA GLY A 132 -20.33 43.84 6.71
C GLY A 132 -19.84 45.01 7.60
N GLY A 133 -18.59 45.48 7.45
CA GLY A 133 -18.14 46.79 7.95
C GLY A 133 -17.86 46.96 9.45
N GLY A 134 -16.73 47.59 9.80
CA GLY A 134 -16.55 48.26 11.09
C GLY A 134 -15.28 47.94 11.89
N MET A 135 -14.31 48.86 11.84
CA MET A 135 -13.52 49.32 13.00
C MET A 135 -12.75 48.29 13.90
N GLY A 136 -11.56 47.90 13.46
CA GLY A 136 -10.31 48.11 14.20
C GLY A 136 -10.02 47.42 15.56
N SER A 137 -8.91 46.67 15.61
CA SER A 137 -7.86 46.88 16.62
C SER A 137 -6.52 46.24 16.26
N ARG A 138 -5.43 46.99 16.48
CA ARG A 138 -4.06 46.48 16.46
C ARG A 138 -3.71 45.98 17.86
N GLY A 139 -3.45 44.69 18.03
CA GLY A 139 -2.98 44.11 19.30
C GLY A 139 -1.66 43.37 19.10
N SER A 140 -0.55 44.01 19.48
CA SER A 140 0.76 43.34 19.55
C SER A 140 0.83 42.49 20.81
N TRP A 141 1.04 41.19 20.68
CA TRP A 141 1.28 40.27 21.80
C TRP A 141 2.62 39.57 21.63
N ASN A 142 3.64 40.07 22.32
CA ASN A 142 4.81 39.26 22.67
C ASN A 142 4.37 38.31 23.80
N GLY A 143 4.34 37.01 23.52
CA GLY A 143 4.15 35.97 24.53
C GLY A 143 5.12 34.83 24.26
N ALA A 144 6.14 34.70 25.10
CA ALA A 144 6.94 33.48 25.13
C ALA A 144 6.07 32.37 25.75
N VAL A 145 5.83 31.31 24.99
CA VAL A 145 5.09 30.14 25.47
C VAL A 145 6.12 29.10 25.92
N ASP A 146 6.55 29.19 27.18
CA ASP A 146 7.18 28.06 27.85
C ASP A 146 6.11 27.02 28.15
N GLY A 147 6.17 25.90 27.43
CA GLY A 147 5.37 24.71 27.72
C GLY A 147 6.03 23.90 28.83
N GLU A 148 5.60 24.11 30.07
CA GLU A 148 5.98 23.25 31.20
C GLU A 148 5.11 21.99 31.25
N ASP A 149 5.51 20.98 30.48
CA ASP A 149 4.97 19.62 30.58
C ASP A 149 5.48 18.98 31.91
N GLU A 150 4.66 18.95 32.98
CA GLU A 150 5.01 18.37 34.30
C GLU A 150 5.32 16.84 34.32
N ARG A 151 5.60 16.21 33.17
CA ARG A 151 6.00 14.80 33.05
C ARG A 151 7.16 14.61 32.09
N GLY A 152 8.25 15.34 32.32
CA GLY A 152 9.54 15.22 31.61
C GLY A 152 10.28 13.89 31.79
N GLY A 153 9.63 12.76 31.50
CA GLY A 153 10.30 11.49 31.26
C GLY A 153 10.98 11.50 29.89
N ALA A 154 12.11 10.80 29.76
CA ALA A 154 12.76 10.66 28.46
C ALA A 154 11.79 10.03 27.42
N PRO A 155 11.78 10.50 26.17
CA PRO A 155 10.89 9.96 25.14
C PRO A 155 11.16 8.46 24.94
N GLY A 156 10.09 7.66 24.99
CA GLY A 156 10.18 6.21 24.83
C GLY A 156 10.19 5.74 23.38
N ASP A 157 10.80 4.58 23.13
CA ASP A 157 10.87 3.98 21.81
C ASP A 157 9.52 3.42 21.33
N LEU A 158 9.16 3.69 20.07
CA LEU A 158 8.02 3.09 19.38
C LEU A 158 8.48 1.94 18.47
N PHE A 159 8.21 0.71 18.87
CA PHE A 159 8.46 -0.48 18.05
C PHE A 159 7.25 -0.79 17.15
N VAL A 160 7.36 -0.48 15.85
CA VAL A 160 6.37 -0.88 14.83
C VAL A 160 6.84 -2.17 14.17
N ILE A 161 6.15 -3.27 14.45
CA ILE A 161 6.37 -4.56 13.79
C ILE A 161 5.43 -4.65 12.59
N LEU A 162 5.99 -4.80 11.38
CA LEU A 162 5.24 -4.96 10.15
C LEU A 162 5.27 -6.42 9.69
N GLU A 163 4.09 -7.04 9.61
CA GLU A 163 3.91 -8.38 9.04
C GLU A 163 3.44 -8.24 7.58
N VAL A 164 4.19 -8.85 6.65
CA VAL A 164 3.88 -8.79 5.21
C VAL A 164 3.03 -10.00 4.83
N ILE A 165 1.81 -9.75 4.37
CA ILE A 165 0.93 -10.81 3.84
C ILE A 165 1.55 -11.37 2.55
N PRO A 166 1.67 -12.71 2.39
CA PRO A 166 2.17 -13.30 1.15
C PRO A 166 1.26 -13.00 -0.04
N ASP A 167 1.83 -12.47 -1.12
CA ASP A 167 1.14 -12.27 -2.40
C ASP A 167 1.26 -13.53 -3.29
N PRO A 168 0.20 -13.94 -4.02
CA PRO A 168 0.23 -15.15 -4.85
C PRO A 168 1.11 -15.04 -6.11
N VAL A 169 1.45 -13.82 -6.55
CA VAL A 169 2.13 -13.52 -7.82
C VAL A 169 3.53 -12.97 -7.60
N LEU A 170 3.69 -12.03 -6.67
CA LEU A 170 4.95 -11.35 -6.35
C LEU A 170 5.54 -11.90 -5.05
N LYS A 171 6.66 -12.63 -5.15
CA LYS A 171 7.34 -13.18 -3.98
C LYS A 171 8.46 -12.24 -3.55
N ARG A 172 8.46 -11.81 -2.29
CA ARG A 172 9.52 -10.97 -1.74
C ARG A 172 10.71 -11.82 -1.29
N GLU A 173 11.91 -11.44 -1.72
CA GLU A 173 13.19 -11.99 -1.27
C GLU A 173 14.05 -10.82 -0.79
N ASP A 174 14.07 -10.59 0.53
CA ASP A 174 14.65 -9.43 1.21
C ASP A 174 14.21 -8.06 0.67
N THR A 175 14.96 -7.55 -0.31
CA THR A 175 14.75 -6.25 -0.97
C THR A 175 14.30 -6.42 -2.42
N ASN A 176 14.47 -7.62 -2.99
CA ASN A 176 14.11 -7.96 -4.35
C ASN A 176 12.70 -8.56 -4.41
N ILE A 177 12.13 -8.52 -5.61
CA ILE A 177 10.83 -9.13 -5.92
C ILE A 177 11.02 -10.18 -7.00
N LEU A 178 10.69 -11.43 -6.70
CA LEU A 178 10.64 -12.54 -7.63
C LEU A 178 9.26 -12.61 -8.30
N TYR A 179 9.24 -12.59 -9.63
CA TYR A 179 8.05 -12.84 -10.43
C TYR A 179 8.34 -13.95 -11.45
N SER A 180 7.38 -14.85 -11.69
CA SER A 180 7.48 -15.87 -12.74
C SER A 180 6.60 -15.47 -13.92
N CYS A 181 7.20 -15.00 -15.02
CA CYS A 181 6.45 -14.70 -16.23
C CYS A 181 6.27 -15.96 -17.08
N LYS A 182 5.07 -16.15 -17.63
CA LYS A 182 4.75 -17.22 -18.57
C LYS A 182 4.83 -16.66 -19.98
N VAL A 183 5.54 -17.35 -20.86
CA VAL A 183 5.88 -16.87 -22.21
C VAL A 183 5.69 -18.02 -23.20
N SER A 184 5.12 -17.74 -24.38
CA SER A 184 5.00 -18.73 -25.45
C SER A 184 6.39 -19.16 -25.94
N TYR A 185 6.54 -20.41 -26.36
CA TYR A 185 7.76 -20.86 -27.03
C TYR A 185 8.07 -20.03 -28.29
N ILE A 186 7.06 -19.53 -29.01
CA ILE A 186 7.22 -18.65 -30.17
C ILE A 186 7.82 -17.30 -29.74
N ASP A 187 7.24 -16.68 -28.72
CA ASP A 187 7.68 -15.39 -28.17
C ASP A 187 9.10 -15.47 -27.57
N ALA A 188 9.45 -16.60 -26.95
CA ALA A 188 10.79 -16.85 -26.44
C ALA A 188 11.84 -16.99 -27.57
N ILE A 189 11.46 -17.54 -28.72
CA ILE A 189 12.31 -17.65 -29.91
C ILE A 189 12.46 -16.28 -30.60
N LEU A 190 11.34 -15.62 -30.92
CA LEU A 190 11.34 -14.37 -31.70
C LEU A 190 11.72 -13.13 -30.88
N GLY A 191 11.54 -13.16 -29.57
CA GLY A 191 11.59 -11.99 -28.70
C GLY A 191 10.27 -11.22 -28.73
N THR A 192 9.91 -10.57 -27.62
CA THR A 192 8.64 -9.86 -27.46
C THR A 192 8.73 -8.79 -26.38
N THR A 193 7.68 -8.00 -26.20
CA THR A 193 7.54 -7.06 -25.06
C THR A 193 6.27 -7.40 -24.30
N ILE A 194 6.39 -7.82 -23.04
CA ILE A 194 5.25 -8.20 -22.20
C ILE A 194 5.02 -7.19 -21.07
N LYS A 195 3.77 -7.02 -20.66
CA LYS A 195 3.43 -6.24 -19.46
C LYS A 195 3.62 -7.10 -18.21
N VAL A 196 4.54 -6.67 -17.35
CA VAL A 196 4.86 -7.33 -16.09
C VAL A 196 4.24 -6.55 -14.92
N PRO A 197 3.51 -7.20 -14.00
CA PRO A 197 3.10 -6.57 -12.75
C PRO A 197 4.33 -6.30 -11.87
N THR A 198 4.47 -5.07 -11.42
CA THR A 198 5.44 -4.65 -10.40
C THR A 198 4.69 -4.11 -9.18
N VAL A 199 5.39 -3.92 -8.05
CA VAL A 199 4.79 -3.40 -6.80
C VAL A 199 4.11 -2.02 -7.01
N ASP A 200 4.62 -1.21 -7.93
CA ASP A 200 4.09 0.13 -8.21
C ASP A 200 3.08 0.17 -9.39
N GLY A 201 2.79 -0.98 -10.03
CA GLY A 201 1.92 -1.06 -11.21
C GLY A 201 2.53 -1.85 -12.38
N MET A 202 1.89 -1.80 -13.54
CA MET A 202 2.33 -2.52 -14.75
C MET A 202 3.50 -1.81 -15.46
N VAL A 203 4.52 -2.56 -15.87
CA VAL A 203 5.68 -2.06 -16.62
C VAL A 203 6.01 -2.99 -17.78
N ASP A 204 6.35 -2.43 -18.94
CA ASP A 204 6.77 -3.20 -20.11
C ASP A 204 8.17 -3.80 -19.92
N LEU A 205 8.30 -5.12 -20.07
CA LEU A 205 9.56 -5.86 -20.07
C LEU A 205 9.84 -6.40 -21.48
N LYS A 206 10.99 -6.02 -22.04
CA LYS A 206 11.49 -6.57 -23.30
C LYS A 206 12.17 -7.92 -23.05
N ILE A 207 11.67 -8.96 -23.69
CA ILE A 207 12.23 -10.30 -23.74
C ILE A 207 13.09 -10.41 -25.03
N PRO A 208 14.39 -10.73 -24.94
CA PRO A 208 15.22 -10.92 -26.12
C PRO A 208 14.85 -12.20 -26.88
N SER A 209 15.18 -12.25 -28.17
CA SER A 209 15.07 -13.48 -28.97
C SER A 209 16.01 -14.58 -28.44
N GLY A 210 15.60 -15.84 -28.60
CA GLY A 210 16.34 -17.00 -28.08
C GLY A 210 16.37 -17.14 -26.56
N THR A 211 15.46 -16.47 -25.83
CA THR A 211 15.38 -16.53 -24.36
C THR A 211 15.17 -17.95 -23.87
N GLN A 212 16.03 -18.42 -22.97
CA GLN A 212 16.01 -19.80 -22.48
C GLN A 212 15.02 -19.99 -21.32
N PRO A 213 14.34 -21.15 -21.22
CA PRO A 213 13.50 -21.47 -20.08
C PRO A 213 14.29 -21.40 -18.76
N GLY A 214 13.72 -20.75 -17.75
CA GLY A 214 14.34 -20.57 -16.44
C GLY A 214 15.31 -19.39 -16.35
N SER A 215 15.62 -18.68 -17.44
CA SER A 215 16.43 -17.45 -17.40
C SER A 215 15.77 -16.38 -16.53
N THR A 216 16.56 -15.57 -15.84
CA THR A 216 16.07 -14.46 -15.02
C THR A 216 16.46 -13.12 -15.65
N LEU A 217 15.46 -12.32 -16.00
CA LEU A 217 15.62 -10.95 -16.48
C LEU A 217 15.48 -9.98 -15.30
N VAL A 218 16.36 -8.98 -15.21
CA VAL A 218 16.40 -8.05 -14.08
C VAL A 218 15.78 -6.71 -14.46
N MET A 219 14.72 -6.31 -13.75
CA MET A 219 14.11 -4.99 -13.83
C MET A 219 14.66 -4.12 -12.71
N ALA A 220 15.69 -3.32 -13.03
CA ALA A 220 16.41 -2.52 -12.08
C ALA A 220 15.50 -1.50 -11.35
N LYS A 221 15.70 -1.33 -10.04
CA LYS A 221 14.96 -0.40 -9.16
C LYS A 221 13.44 -0.66 -9.06
N LYS A 222 12.96 -1.85 -9.43
CA LYS A 222 11.53 -2.24 -9.35
C LYS A 222 11.19 -3.13 -8.14
N GLY A 223 12.16 -3.42 -7.28
CA GLY A 223 11.96 -4.10 -6.01
C GLY A 223 11.49 -3.18 -4.88
N VAL A 224 11.69 -3.63 -3.64
CA VAL A 224 11.25 -2.96 -2.42
C VAL A 224 12.11 -1.71 -2.13
N PRO A 225 11.53 -0.58 -1.69
CA PRO A 225 12.29 0.57 -1.20
C PRO A 225 13.13 0.22 0.04
N LEU A 226 14.36 0.74 0.10
CA LEU A 226 15.22 0.59 1.28
C LEU A 226 14.84 1.62 2.35
N LEU A 227 14.66 1.16 3.59
CA LEU A 227 14.42 2.03 4.74
C LEU A 227 15.60 3.02 4.90
N ASN A 228 15.29 4.26 5.28
CA ASN A 228 16.23 5.37 5.48
C ASN A 228 17.08 5.79 4.25
N LYS A 229 16.89 5.19 3.06
CA LYS A 229 17.59 5.57 1.83
C LYS A 229 16.62 6.05 0.75
N LYS A 230 16.36 7.36 0.74
CA LYS A 230 15.54 8.01 -0.31
C LYS A 230 16.06 7.61 -1.70
N ASN A 231 15.14 7.23 -2.59
CA ASN A 231 15.39 6.79 -3.97
C ASN A 231 16.23 5.50 -4.18
N MET A 232 16.56 4.75 -3.13
CA MET A 232 17.11 3.40 -3.28
C MET A 232 16.01 2.34 -3.20
N ARG A 233 15.99 1.43 -4.18
CA ARG A 233 15.11 0.25 -4.24
C ARG A 233 15.94 -0.96 -4.64
N GLY A 234 15.51 -2.15 -4.23
CA GLY A 234 16.00 -3.40 -4.82
C GLY A 234 15.47 -3.58 -6.25
N ASP A 235 15.69 -4.78 -6.79
CA ASP A 235 15.33 -5.10 -8.18
C ASP A 235 14.16 -6.09 -8.25
N GLN A 236 13.47 -6.11 -9.39
CA GLN A 236 12.50 -7.18 -9.69
C GLN A 236 13.13 -8.20 -10.64
N MET A 237 13.27 -9.43 -10.14
CA MET A 237 13.80 -10.59 -10.85
C MET A 237 12.67 -11.35 -11.51
N VAL A 238 12.60 -11.27 -12.83
CA VAL A 238 11.57 -11.91 -13.65
C VAL A 238 12.11 -13.21 -14.24
N ARG A 239 11.70 -14.34 -13.65
CA ARG A 239 12.06 -15.68 -14.13
C ARG A 239 11.12 -16.10 -15.25
N VAL A 240 11.70 -16.40 -16.42
CA VAL A 240 10.97 -16.80 -17.62
C VAL A 240 10.60 -18.28 -17.54
N GLN A 241 9.31 -18.58 -17.61
CA GLN A 241 8.76 -19.92 -17.78
C GLN A 241 8.18 -20.04 -19.19
N VAL A 242 8.85 -20.80 -20.05
CA VAL A 242 8.37 -21.05 -21.42
C VAL A 242 7.29 -22.13 -21.37
N GLU A 243 6.08 -21.78 -21.83
CA GLU A 243 4.98 -22.73 -21.94
C GLU A 243 4.92 -23.32 -23.34
N ILE A 244 5.02 -24.65 -23.42
CA ILE A 244 4.89 -25.44 -24.65
C ILE A 244 3.47 -26.01 -24.70
N PRO A 245 2.69 -25.77 -25.78
CA PRO A 245 1.31 -26.25 -25.86
C PRO A 245 1.24 -27.78 -25.95
N LYS A 246 0.30 -28.39 -25.24
CA LYS A 246 0.09 -29.86 -25.23
C LYS A 246 -0.63 -30.40 -26.46
N LYS A 247 -1.22 -29.52 -27.27
CA LYS A 247 -1.98 -29.83 -28.49
C LYS A 247 -1.64 -28.76 -29.53
N LEU A 248 -1.60 -29.18 -30.79
CA LEU A 248 -1.31 -28.34 -31.96
C LEU A 248 -2.38 -28.62 -33.02
N SER A 249 -2.77 -27.60 -33.77
CA SER A 249 -3.60 -27.74 -34.97
C SER A 249 -2.85 -28.45 -36.10
N SER A 250 -3.57 -28.85 -37.16
CA SER A 250 -2.98 -29.47 -38.34
C SER A 250 -1.93 -28.60 -39.03
N ASP A 251 -2.11 -27.28 -38.99
CA ASP A 251 -1.28 -26.35 -39.76
C ASP A 251 -0.08 -25.87 -38.94
N GLU A 252 -0.25 -25.61 -37.64
CA GLU A 252 0.89 -25.42 -36.71
C GLU A 252 1.81 -26.64 -36.72
N ARG A 253 1.24 -27.85 -36.78
CA ARG A 253 2.02 -29.09 -36.84
C ARG A 253 2.91 -29.17 -38.08
N LYS A 254 2.36 -28.88 -39.28
CA LYS A 254 3.14 -28.86 -40.54
C LYS A 254 4.31 -27.88 -40.45
N LEU A 255 4.05 -26.67 -39.94
CA LEU A 255 5.08 -25.63 -39.78
C LEU A 255 6.18 -26.05 -38.80
N ILE A 256 5.84 -26.74 -37.71
CA ILE A 256 6.82 -27.25 -36.73
C ILE A 256 7.60 -28.45 -37.30
N GLU A 257 6.96 -29.29 -38.12
CA GLU A 257 7.62 -30.39 -38.83
C GLU A 257 8.62 -29.85 -39.88
N GLU A 258 8.25 -28.84 -40.67
CA GLU A 258 9.14 -28.12 -41.61
C GLU A 258 10.34 -27.47 -40.89
N LEU A 259 10.10 -26.76 -39.78
CA LEU A 259 11.16 -26.22 -38.93
C LEU A 259 12.08 -27.31 -38.34
N SER A 260 11.54 -28.50 -38.04
CA SER A 260 12.32 -29.65 -37.58
C SER A 260 13.24 -30.21 -38.67
N GLU A 261 12.78 -30.23 -39.92
CA GLU A 261 13.58 -30.68 -41.06
C GLU A 261 14.72 -29.71 -41.37
N LEU A 262 14.44 -28.40 -41.39
CA LEU A 262 15.47 -27.36 -41.53
C LEU A 262 16.55 -27.46 -40.42
N SER A 263 16.13 -27.69 -39.17
CA SER A 263 17.04 -27.88 -38.03
C SER A 263 17.92 -29.14 -38.15
N LYS A 264 17.39 -30.23 -38.72
CA LYS A 264 18.15 -31.46 -38.99
C LYS A 264 19.12 -31.29 -40.16
N GLY A 265 18.66 -30.67 -41.26
CA GLY A 265 19.47 -30.41 -42.46
C GLY A 265 20.67 -29.50 -42.21
N GLY A 266 20.55 -28.52 -41.31
CA GLY A 266 21.67 -27.64 -40.95
C GLY A 266 22.84 -28.36 -40.26
N LYS A 267 22.59 -29.47 -39.55
CA LYS A 267 23.63 -30.18 -38.77
C LYS A 267 24.57 -31.02 -39.63
N THR A 268 24.14 -31.51 -40.79
CA THR A 268 25.00 -32.31 -41.68
C THR A 268 25.97 -31.47 -42.50
N ALA A 269 25.69 -30.18 -42.72
CA ALA A 269 26.58 -29.26 -43.43
C ALA A 269 27.77 -28.76 -42.57
N ALA A 270 27.59 -28.66 -41.25
CA ALA A 270 28.59 -28.07 -40.35
C ALA A 270 29.79 -28.98 -40.03
N SER A 271 29.76 -30.27 -40.42
CA SER A 271 30.78 -31.28 -40.08
C SER A 271 31.84 -31.52 -41.19
N ARG A 272 32.04 -30.56 -42.10
CA ARG A 272 32.97 -30.67 -43.27
C ARG A 272 34.01 -29.54 -43.34
N ARG A 273 34.45 -29.01 -42.21
CA ARG A 273 35.60 -28.10 -42.08
C ARG A 273 36.41 -28.46 -40.84
#